data_AF-A0A357T4N0-F1
#
_entry.id   AF-A0A357T4N0-F1
#
_cell.length_a   1.000
_cell.length_b   1.000
_cell.length_c   1.000
_cell.angle_alpha   90.00
_cell.angle_beta   90.00
_cell.angle_gamma   90.00
#
_symmetry.space_group_name_H-M   'P 1'
#
loop_
_entity.id
_entity.type
_entity.pdbx_description
1 polymer ?
#
loop_
_entity_poly.entity_id
_entity_poly.type
_entity_poly.pdbx_seq_one_letter_code
_entity_poly.pdbx_strand_id
1 'polypeptide(L)' 'CHWCHVMEKESFEDQEVATLLNEIFIAIKVDREERPDLDGIYMSVCQAMTG' A
#
# COMPACT_ATOMS: atom_id res chain seq x y z
N CYS A 1 -10.70 -3.53 -4.66
CA CYS A 1 -10.56 -2.22 -3.97
C CYS A 1 -10.50 -1.10 -5.02
N HIS A 2 -11.36 -0.07 -4.95
CA HIS A 2 -11.41 1.01 -5.95
C HIS A 2 -10.14 1.88 -5.96
N TRP A 3 -9.73 2.39 -4.79
CA TRP A 3 -8.55 3.27 -4.68
C TRP A 3 -7.23 2.58 -4.99
N CYS A 4 -7.15 1.26 -4.76
CA CYS A 4 -6.00 0.47 -5.15
C CYS A 4 -5.80 0.49 -6.67
N HIS A 5 -6.89 0.47 -7.45
CA HIS A 5 -6.84 0.55 -8.90
C HIS A 5 -6.51 1.97 -9.41
N VAL A 6 -7.06 3.01 -8.76
CA VAL A 6 -6.73 4.40 -9.10
C VAL A 6 -5.24 4.67 -8.85
N MET A 7 -4.72 4.28 -7.68
CA MET A 7 -3.31 4.45 -7.32
C MET A 7 -2.37 3.64 -8.22
N GLU A 8 -2.79 2.45 -8.66
CA GLU A 8 -2.03 1.67 -9.64
C GLU A 8 -1.81 2.46 -10.93
N LYS A 9 -2.89 2.98 -11.51
CA LYS A 9 -2.84 3.71 -12.78
C LYS A 9 -2.15 5.07 -12.67
N GLU A 10 -2.40 5.80 -11.58
CA GLU A 10 -1.92 7.19 -11.43
C GLU A 10 -0.54 7.29 -10.79
N SER A 11 -0.01 6.23 -10.20
CA SER A 11 1.26 6.30 -9.46
C SER A 11 2.17 5.10 -9.69
N PHE A 12 1.68 3.87 -9.59
CA PHE A 12 2.57 2.70 -9.71
C PHE A 12 2.98 2.40 -11.16
N GLU A 13 2.16 2.76 -12.13
CA GLU A 13 2.48 2.69 -13.56
C GLU A 13 3.27 3.92 -14.05
N ASP A 14 3.35 5.00 -13.25
CA ASP A 14 4.16 6.18 -13.58
C ASP A 14 5.65 5.89 -13.33
N GLN A 15 6.46 6.09 -14.37
CA GLN A 15 7.88 5.72 -14.34
C GLN A 15 8.70 6.60 -13.39
N GLU A 16 8.35 7.88 -13.23
CA GLU A 16 9.07 8.80 -12.33
C GLU A 16 8.81 8.41 -10.87
N VAL A 17 7.54 8.19 -10.53
CA VAL A 17 7.13 7.73 -9.19
C VAL A 17 7.72 6.36 -8.88
N ALA A 18 7.65 5.41 -9.81
CA ALA A 18 8.20 4.07 -9.62
C ALA A 18 9.72 4.09 -9.39
N THR A 19 10.45 4.95 -10.11
CA THR A 19 11.90 5.09 -9.94
C THR A 19 12.22 5.61 -8.54
N LEU A 20 11.54 6.67 -8.11
CA LEU A 20 11.71 7.23 -6.77
C LEU A 20 11.42 6.21 -5.67
N LEU A 21 10.32 5.44 -5.81
CA LEU A 21 9.96 4.41 -4.84
C LEU A 21 11.03 3.31 -4.76
N ASN A 22 11.57 2.87 -5.90
CA ASN A 22 12.58 1.82 -5.95
C ASN A 22 13.94 2.26 -5.39
N GLU A 23 14.25 3.57 -5.42
CA GLU A 23 15.50 4.10 -4.86
C GLU A 23 15.45 4.24 -3.33
N ILE A 24 14.29 4.63 -2.79
CA ILE A 24 14.16 5.04 -1.38
C ILE A 24 13.56 3.94 -0.51
N PHE A 25 12.73 3.07 -1.08
CA PHE A 25 11.94 2.10 -0.33
C PHE A 25 12.06 0.68 -0.87
N ILE A 26 11.79 -0.28 0.01
CA ILE A 26 11.47 -1.65 -0.39
C ILE A 26 9.95 -1.76 -0.46
N ALA A 27 9.40 -1.69 -1.68
CA ALA A 27 7.97 -1.80 -1.89
C ALA A 27 7.49 -3.25 -1.70
N ILE A 28 6.48 -3.46 -0.85
CA ILE A 28 5.86 -4.76 -0.60
C ILE A 28 4.37 -4.66 -0.90
N LYS A 29 3.91 -5.36 -1.94
CA LYS A 29 2.47 -5.45 -2.28
C LYS A 29 1.85 -6.57 -1.46
N VAL A 30 0.83 -6.26 -0.68
CA VAL A 30 0.11 -7.23 0.16
C VAL A 30 -1.34 -7.29 -0.32
N ASP A 31 -1.82 -8.50 -0.59
CA ASP A 31 -3.22 -8.75 -0.88
C ASP A 31 -3.99 -9.02 0.42
N ARG A 32 -5.04 -8.25 0.67
CA ARG A 32 -5.87 -8.36 1.88
C ARG A 32 -6.74 -9.62 1.89
N GLU A 33 -7.17 -10.09 0.72
CA GLU A 33 -8.00 -11.29 0.60
C GLU A 33 -7.18 -12.55 0.91
N GLU A 34 -5.90 -12.55 0.54
CA GLU A 34 -4.97 -13.64 0.86
C GLU A 34 -4.35 -13.52 2.25
N ARG A 35 -4.15 -12.30 2.76
CA ARG A 35 -3.50 -12.01 4.05
C ARG A 35 -4.35 -11.11 4.96
N PRO A 36 -5.55 -11.57 5.38
CA PRO A 36 -6.42 -10.80 6.28
C PRO A 36 -5.79 -10.60 7.67
N ASP A 37 -4.84 -11.46 8.05
CA ASP A 37 -4.08 -11.37 9.30
C ASP A 37 -3.25 -10.09 9.39
N LEU A 38 -2.56 -9.73 8.30
CA LEU A 38 -1.72 -8.52 8.25
C LEU A 38 -2.58 -7.25 8.27
N ASP A 39 -3.67 -7.24 7.50
CA ASP A 39 -4.59 -6.11 7.43
C ASP A 39 -5.18 -5.77 8.81
N GLY A 40 -5.61 -6.79 9.56
CA GLY A 40 -6.15 -6.60 10.91
C GLY A 40 -5.14 -5.96 11.87
N ILE A 41 -3.87 -6.35 11.79
CA ILE A 41 -2.79 -5.76 12.59
C ILE A 41 -2.61 -4.28 12.24
N TYR A 42 -2.48 -3.94 10.96
CA TYR A 42 -2.25 -2.56 10.53
C TYR A 42 -3.44 -1.64 10.84
N MET A 43 -4.68 -2.10 10.65
CA MET A 43 -5.87 -1.34 11.03
C MET A 43 -5.93 -1.06 12.53
N SER A 44 -5.60 -2.05 13.35
CA SER A 44 -5.57 -1.91 14.81
C SER A 44 -4.55 -0.88 15.26
N VAL A 45 -3.36 -0.88 14.65
CA VAL A 45 -2.30 0.10 14.93
C VAL A 45 -2.73 1.51 14.49
N CYS A 46 -3.30 1.66 13.29
CA CYS A 46 -3.81 2.96 12.84
C CYS A 46 -4.84 3.54 13.82
N GLN A 47 -5.85 2.76 14.23
CA GLN A 47 -6.85 3.21 15.19
C GLN A 47 -6.23 3.61 16.54
N ALA A 48 -5.28 2.81 17.04
CA ALA A 48 -4.59 3.11 18.30
C ALA A 48 -3.75 4.41 18.23
N MET A 49 -3.19 4.74 17.06
CA MET A 49 -2.41 5.96 16.87
C MET A 49 -3.26 7.19 16.58
N THR A 50 -4.47 7.04 16.03
CA THR A 50 -5.29 8.19 15.60
C THR A 50 -6.49 8.50 16.48
N GLY A 51 -6.89 7.62 17.42
CA GLY A 51 -7.91 7.89 18.44
C GLY A 51 -9.27 8.34 17.91
#